data_AF-A0A1G0SJZ1-F1
#
_entry.id   AF-A0A1G0SJZ1-F1
#
_cell.length_a   1.000
_cell.length_b   1.000
_cell.length_c   1.000
_cell.angle_alpha   90.00
_cell.angle_beta   90.00
_cell.angle_gamma   90.00
#
_symmetry.space_group_name_H-M   'P 1'
#
loop_
_entity.id
_entity.type
_entity.pdbx_description
1 polymer ?
#
loop_
_entity_poly.entity_id
_entity_poly.type
_entity_poly.pdbx_seq_one_letter_code
_entity_poly.pdbx_strand_id
1 'polypeptide(L)'
;MRYKYKFQFDDGTEREFTASLDSRTLSLLSAPNPKKPEWTKLKYQQCENCPLSSDVEYCPVAVSLSGLVEEFKYSTSFDKTWVVVESSERTYAQETSVQNGLASLMGIFMVTSGCPILDKLRPMVRFHLPFATAMESIYRIVSMYLVSQFFRMKRGQAPDWSLDKLNELYKDVGKVNKGLWNRLSKASSFDANVNAVIVLNTFGDALRFSLKKDLDDLAPLFGDHTGPSL
;
A
#
# COMPACT_ATOMS: atom_id res chain seq x y z
N MET A 1 -17.11 2.99 1.55
CA MET A 1 -16.27 2.50 2.68
C MET A 1 -15.32 3.60 3.07
N ARG A 2 -14.94 3.69 4.34
CA ARG A 2 -14.15 4.80 4.87
C ARG A 2 -13.06 4.27 5.81
N TYR A 3 -11.84 4.76 5.65
CA TYR A 3 -10.75 4.63 6.62
C TYR A 3 -10.35 6.01 7.09
N LYS A 4 -10.50 6.29 8.37
CA LYS A 4 -10.16 7.57 8.98
C LYS A 4 -8.91 7.39 9.84
N TYR A 5 -7.87 8.13 9.53
CA TYR A 5 -6.59 8.12 10.22
C TYR A 5 -6.45 9.41 11.02
N LYS A 6 -6.10 9.28 12.29
CA LYS A 6 -5.76 10.39 13.17
C LYS A 6 -4.37 10.17 13.74
N PHE A 7 -3.45 11.06 13.41
CA PHE A 7 -2.09 11.12 13.95
C PHE A 7 -2.10 12.14 15.09
N GLN A 8 -1.66 11.71 16.27
CA GLN A 8 -1.58 12.55 17.46
C GLN A 8 -0.11 12.60 17.90
N PHE A 9 0.41 13.80 18.09
CA PHE A 9 1.81 14.06 18.42
C PHE A 9 1.95 14.53 19.87
N ASP A 10 3.14 14.39 20.44
CA ASP A 10 3.42 14.74 21.84
C ASP A 10 3.27 16.24 22.13
N ASP A 11 3.40 17.10 21.11
CA ASP A 11 3.19 18.55 21.19
C ASP A 11 1.69 18.93 21.18
N GLY A 12 0.80 17.95 21.17
CA GLY A 12 -0.66 18.13 21.11
C GLY A 12 -1.19 18.43 19.71
N THR A 13 -0.33 18.50 18.69
CA THR A 13 -0.80 18.63 17.31
C THR A 13 -1.49 17.35 16.85
N GLU A 14 -2.48 17.52 15.98
CA GLU A 14 -3.22 16.40 15.40
C GLU A 14 -3.37 16.59 13.90
N ARG A 15 -3.29 15.49 13.15
CA ARG A 15 -3.55 15.48 11.71
C ARG A 15 -4.51 14.37 11.38
N GLU A 16 -5.56 14.70 10.64
CA GLU A 16 -6.61 13.76 10.28
C GLU A 16 -6.73 13.60 8.77
N PHE A 17 -6.83 12.35 8.32
CA PHE A 17 -7.03 12.00 6.92
C PHE A 17 -8.15 10.99 6.80
N THR A 18 -8.94 11.11 5.74
CA THR A 18 -9.98 10.13 5.42
C THR A 18 -9.77 9.61 4.01
N ALA A 19 -9.59 8.30 3.87
CA ALA A 19 -9.68 7.60 2.60
C ALA A 19 -11.13 7.12 2.40
N SER A 20 -11.83 7.76 1.46
CA SER A 20 -13.21 7.41 1.09
C SER A 20 -13.22 6.63 -0.21
N LEU A 21 -13.76 5.41 -0.18
CA LEU A 21 -13.72 4.46 -1.27
C LEU A 21 -15.12 4.03 -1.67
N ASP A 22 -15.34 3.83 -2.97
CA ASP A 22 -16.56 3.19 -3.45
C ASP A 22 -16.67 1.78 -2.85
N SER A 23 -17.82 1.42 -2.29
CA SER A 23 -17.95 0.16 -1.54
C SER A 23 -17.92 -1.09 -2.41
N ARG A 24 -18.15 -0.95 -3.74
CA ARG A 24 -18.20 -2.07 -4.68
C ARG A 24 -16.90 -2.22 -5.46
N THR A 25 -16.40 -1.12 -6.00
CA THR A 25 -15.23 -1.06 -6.89
C THR A 25 -13.92 -0.79 -6.14
N LEU A 26 -14.02 -0.34 -4.88
CA LEU A 26 -12.89 0.09 -4.04
C LEU A 26 -12.09 1.26 -4.62
N SER A 27 -12.62 1.95 -5.63
CA SER A 27 -11.99 3.11 -6.24
C SER A 27 -11.99 4.28 -5.26
N LEU A 28 -10.92 5.07 -5.26
CA LEU A 28 -10.83 6.28 -4.44
C LEU A 28 -11.85 7.31 -4.91
N LEU A 29 -12.77 7.72 -4.02
CA LEU A 29 -13.80 8.72 -4.33
C LEU A 29 -13.24 10.14 -4.28
N SER A 30 -12.32 10.39 -3.36
CA SER A 30 -11.65 11.67 -3.23
C SER A 30 -10.30 11.49 -2.54
N ALA A 31 -9.26 12.09 -3.09
CA ALA A 31 -7.97 12.24 -2.42
C ALA A 31 -8.00 13.47 -1.49
N PRO A 32 -7.21 13.50 -0.40
CA PRO A 32 -7.13 14.67 0.46
C PRO A 32 -6.50 15.84 -0.32
N ASN A 33 -7.26 16.92 -0.55
CA ASN A 33 -6.82 18.17 -1.17
C ASN A 33 -5.77 17.99 -2.28
N PRO A 34 -6.10 17.28 -3.38
CA PRO A 34 -5.11 16.93 -4.39
C PRO A 34 -4.56 18.19 -5.04
N LYS A 35 -3.27 18.45 -4.80
CA LYS A 35 -2.52 19.47 -5.49
C LYS A 35 -1.79 18.83 -6.66
N LYS A 36 -1.48 19.63 -7.68
CA LYS A 36 -0.74 19.19 -8.88
C LYS A 36 0.62 19.88 -9.01
N PRO A 37 1.50 19.85 -7.98
CA PRO A 37 2.83 20.42 -8.08
C PRO A 37 3.67 19.66 -9.11
N GLU A 38 4.77 20.26 -9.57
CA GLU A 38 5.61 19.71 -10.64
C GLU A 38 6.02 18.24 -10.44
N TRP A 39 6.30 17.82 -9.20
CA TRP A 39 6.73 16.44 -8.90
C TRP A 39 5.64 15.38 -9.18
N THR A 40 4.39 15.81 -9.31
CA THR A 40 3.24 14.94 -9.64
C THR A 40 3.09 14.69 -11.14
N LYS A 41 3.74 15.47 -12.00
CA LYS A 41 3.71 15.24 -13.46
C LYS A 41 4.22 13.85 -13.79
N LEU A 42 3.61 13.18 -14.76
CA LEU A 42 3.96 11.80 -15.10
C LEU A 42 5.44 11.67 -15.48
N LYS A 43 5.97 12.64 -16.25
CA LYS A 43 7.37 12.66 -16.70
C LYS A 43 8.39 12.94 -15.59
N TYR A 44 7.97 13.46 -14.43
CA TYR A 44 8.88 13.75 -13.32
C TYR A 44 9.29 12.45 -12.62
N GLN A 45 10.50 11.93 -12.84
CA GLN A 45 10.96 10.66 -12.26
C GLN A 45 9.93 9.52 -12.50
N GLN A 46 9.51 9.35 -13.77
CA GLN A 46 8.62 8.26 -14.17
C GLN A 46 9.21 6.90 -13.79
N CYS A 47 8.37 5.98 -13.29
CA CYS A 47 8.85 4.62 -13.01
C CYS A 47 9.16 3.89 -14.33
N GLU A 48 10.20 3.06 -14.30
CA GLU A 48 10.74 2.36 -15.48
C GLU A 48 9.68 1.51 -16.22
N ASN A 49 8.74 0.93 -15.48
CA ASN A 49 7.68 0.08 -16.00
C ASN A 49 6.33 0.79 -16.16
N CYS A 50 6.29 2.14 -16.17
CA CYS A 50 5.03 2.87 -16.26
C CYS A 50 4.26 2.54 -17.55
N PRO A 51 3.03 1.99 -17.48
CA PRO A 51 2.26 1.64 -18.66
C PRO A 51 1.44 2.81 -19.22
N LEU A 52 1.42 3.95 -18.52
CA LEU A 52 0.66 5.13 -18.94
C LEU A 52 1.42 5.84 -20.06
N SER A 53 0.69 6.19 -21.11
CA SER A 53 1.20 6.92 -22.26
C SER A 53 1.51 8.38 -21.94
N SER A 54 2.23 9.05 -22.85
CA SER A 54 2.73 10.41 -22.65
C SER A 54 1.65 11.50 -22.68
N ASP A 55 0.44 11.17 -23.10
CA ASP A 55 -0.77 12.01 -23.06
C ASP A 55 -1.31 12.18 -21.63
N VAL A 56 -1.01 11.23 -20.74
CA VAL A 56 -1.34 11.37 -19.32
C VAL A 56 -0.38 12.36 -18.66
N GLU A 57 -0.91 13.52 -18.29
CA GLU A 57 -0.11 14.63 -17.76
C GLU A 57 0.46 14.34 -16.36
N TYR A 58 -0.33 13.67 -15.50
CA TYR A 58 0.00 13.47 -14.10
C TYR A 58 0.02 11.99 -13.71
N CYS A 59 0.95 11.61 -12.84
CA CYS A 59 0.95 10.28 -12.25
C CYS A 59 -0.22 10.17 -11.25
N PRO A 60 -1.16 9.20 -11.42
CA PRO A 60 -2.31 9.08 -10.53
C PRO A 60 -1.92 8.87 -9.07
N VAL A 61 -0.86 8.09 -8.82
CA VAL A 61 -0.33 7.87 -7.46
C VAL A 61 0.23 9.17 -6.87
N ALA A 62 1.01 9.91 -7.65
CA ALA A 62 1.62 11.13 -7.15
C ALA A 62 0.57 12.19 -6.79
N VAL A 63 -0.47 12.32 -7.62
CA VAL A 63 -1.61 13.21 -7.33
C VAL A 63 -2.37 12.75 -6.10
N SER A 64 -2.66 11.46 -5.94
CA SER A 64 -3.41 10.95 -4.79
C SER A 64 -2.67 11.16 -3.46
N LEU A 65 -1.34 11.16 -3.51
CA LEU A 65 -0.47 11.40 -2.35
C LEU A 65 -0.18 12.88 -2.08
N SER A 66 -0.45 13.78 -3.03
CA SER A 66 0.05 15.15 -2.99
C SER A 66 -0.35 15.94 -1.74
N GLY A 67 -1.61 15.86 -1.33
CA GLY A 67 -2.08 16.53 -0.11
C GLY A 67 -1.46 15.93 1.14
N LEU A 68 -1.36 14.60 1.21
CA LEU A 68 -0.70 13.92 2.34
C LEU A 68 0.78 14.33 2.44
N VAL A 69 1.50 14.36 1.31
CA VAL A 69 2.91 14.75 1.27
C VAL A 69 3.10 16.18 1.76
N GLU A 70 2.21 17.10 1.36
CA GLU A 70 2.25 18.51 1.79
C GLU A 70 2.05 18.66 3.31
N GLU A 71 1.13 17.91 3.90
CA GLU A 71 0.84 17.98 5.33
C GLU A 71 1.99 17.43 6.20
N PHE A 72 2.77 16.48 5.68
CA PHE A 72 3.90 15.88 6.38
C PHE A 72 5.28 16.37 5.91
N LYS A 73 5.33 17.44 5.11
CA LYS A 73 6.58 17.95 4.51
C LYS A 73 7.66 18.41 5.50
N TYR A 74 7.29 18.64 6.77
CA TYR A 74 8.20 19.05 7.84
C TYR A 74 8.28 18.02 8.98
N SER A 75 7.73 16.81 8.78
CA SER A 75 7.78 15.75 9.78
C SER A 75 9.05 14.93 9.66
N THR A 76 9.66 14.58 10.80
CA THR A 76 10.76 13.62 10.85
C THR A 76 10.21 12.20 10.86
N SER A 77 10.80 11.30 10.08
CA SER A 77 10.21 9.97 9.84
C SER A 77 10.08 9.10 11.10
N PHE A 78 11.05 9.23 12.02
CA PHE A 78 11.15 8.43 13.24
C PHE A 78 10.45 9.05 14.44
N ASP A 79 9.87 10.25 14.30
CA ASP A 79 9.10 10.87 15.37
C ASP A 79 7.99 9.92 15.82
N LYS A 80 7.82 9.81 17.14
CA LYS A 80 6.76 9.02 17.73
C LYS A 80 5.41 9.71 17.52
N THR A 81 4.39 8.93 17.28
CA THR A 81 3.01 9.40 17.14
C THR A 81 2.06 8.30 17.57
N TRP A 82 0.98 8.68 18.22
CA TRP A 82 -0.16 7.81 18.45
C TRP A 82 -1.09 7.88 17.24
N VAL A 83 -1.30 6.74 16.57
CA VAL A 83 -2.12 6.68 15.37
C VAL A 83 -3.39 5.89 15.64
N VAL A 84 -4.54 6.52 15.43
CA VAL A 84 -5.86 5.88 15.49
C VAL A 84 -6.41 5.72 14.08
N VAL A 85 -6.86 4.51 13.74
CA VAL A 85 -7.48 4.19 12.46
C VAL A 85 -8.87 3.64 12.66
N GLU A 86 -9.88 4.39 12.23
CA GLU A 86 -11.28 4.02 12.30
C GLU A 86 -11.76 3.50 10.94
N SER A 87 -12.37 2.32 10.95
CA SER A 87 -13.06 1.70 9.80
C SER A 87 -14.50 1.35 10.20
N SER A 88 -15.32 0.88 9.26
CA SER A 88 -16.68 0.42 9.58
C SER A 88 -16.72 -0.77 10.55
N GLU A 89 -15.68 -1.60 10.53
CA GLU A 89 -15.65 -2.87 11.26
C GLU A 89 -14.95 -2.77 12.61
N ARG A 90 -14.05 -1.79 12.78
CA ARG A 90 -13.15 -1.69 13.94
C ARG A 90 -12.36 -0.40 13.98
N THR A 91 -11.88 -0.10 15.18
CA THR A 91 -10.89 0.94 15.45
C THR A 91 -9.57 0.28 15.86
N TYR A 92 -8.48 0.70 15.24
CA TYR A 92 -7.12 0.32 15.59
C TYR A 92 -6.42 1.51 16.24
N ALA A 93 -5.57 1.28 17.23
CA ALA A 93 -4.76 2.32 17.84
C ALA A 93 -3.38 1.77 18.21
N GLN A 94 -2.32 2.50 17.89
CA GLN A 94 -0.96 2.09 18.19
C GLN A 94 -0.03 3.29 18.30
N GLU A 95 0.89 3.27 19.29
CA GLU A 95 2.07 4.13 19.30
C GLU A 95 3.06 3.60 18.27
N THR A 96 3.42 4.42 17.29
CA THR A 96 4.35 4.05 16.22
C THR A 96 5.14 5.26 15.73
N SER A 97 5.96 5.09 14.71
CA SER A 97 6.65 6.21 14.05
C SER A 97 5.78 6.83 12.96
N VAL A 98 6.00 8.12 12.65
CA VAL A 98 5.31 8.83 11.57
C VAL A 98 5.39 8.05 10.26
N GLN A 99 6.57 7.55 9.89
CA GLN A 99 6.75 6.78 8.65
C GLN A 99 5.90 5.51 8.59
N ASN A 100 5.70 4.81 9.71
CA ASN A 100 4.92 3.57 9.74
C ASN A 100 3.42 3.86 9.63
N GLY A 101 2.94 4.89 10.35
CA GLY A 101 1.58 5.37 10.21
C GLY A 101 1.28 5.88 8.79
N LEU A 102 2.22 6.66 8.22
CA LEU A 102 2.14 7.14 6.85
C LEU A 102 2.18 6.00 5.84
N ALA A 103 3.06 5.02 5.97
CA ALA A 103 3.13 3.88 5.05
C ALA A 103 1.78 3.15 4.98
N SER A 104 1.15 2.91 6.13
CA SER A 104 -0.18 2.31 6.23
C SER A 104 -1.25 3.09 5.47
N LEU A 105 -1.27 4.43 5.60
CA LEU A 105 -2.22 5.31 4.91
C LEU A 105 -1.90 5.45 3.41
N MET A 106 -0.63 5.67 3.06
CA MET A 106 -0.14 5.79 1.69
C MET A 106 -0.46 4.52 0.89
N GLY A 107 -0.31 3.34 1.49
CA GLY A 107 -0.66 2.07 0.86
C GLY A 107 -2.08 2.06 0.31
N ILE A 108 -3.06 2.61 1.05
CA ILE A 108 -4.45 2.75 0.59
C ILE A 108 -4.54 3.66 -0.63
N PHE A 109 -4.00 4.88 -0.54
CA PHE A 109 -4.08 5.86 -1.64
C PHE A 109 -3.33 5.41 -2.89
N MET A 110 -2.24 4.66 -2.74
CA MET A 110 -1.43 4.17 -3.84
C MET A 110 -2.18 3.13 -4.68
N VAL A 111 -2.74 2.10 -4.05
CA VAL A 111 -3.41 0.99 -4.76
C VAL A 111 -4.84 1.34 -5.22
N THR A 112 -5.38 2.46 -4.75
CA THR A 112 -6.72 2.97 -5.15
C THR A 112 -6.65 4.19 -6.09
N SER A 113 -5.44 4.62 -6.47
CA SER A 113 -5.19 5.82 -7.28
C SER A 113 -5.59 5.71 -8.75
N GLY A 114 -5.74 4.49 -9.28
CA GLY A 114 -5.88 4.22 -10.72
C GLY A 114 -4.56 3.94 -11.46
N CYS A 115 -3.44 3.73 -10.74
CA CYS A 115 -2.20 3.22 -11.34
C CYS A 115 -2.36 1.77 -11.83
N PRO A 116 -2.21 1.45 -13.12
CA PRO A 116 -2.54 0.11 -13.64
C PRO A 116 -1.71 -1.05 -13.04
N ILE A 117 -0.53 -0.75 -12.50
CA ILE A 117 0.30 -1.75 -11.81
C ILE A 117 -0.22 -1.99 -10.38
N LEU A 118 -0.34 -0.92 -9.59
CA LEU A 118 -0.73 -1.02 -8.18
C LEU A 118 -2.20 -1.41 -8.00
N ASP A 119 -3.03 -1.15 -9.01
CA ASP A 119 -4.47 -1.45 -8.97
C ASP A 119 -4.78 -2.94 -8.79
N LYS A 120 -3.86 -3.81 -9.20
CA LYS A 120 -3.96 -5.26 -9.00
C LYS A 120 -4.00 -5.63 -7.51
N LEU A 121 -3.51 -4.75 -6.63
CA LEU A 121 -3.53 -4.91 -5.17
C LEU A 121 -4.75 -4.26 -4.51
N ARG A 122 -5.63 -3.58 -5.27
CA ARG A 122 -6.82 -2.89 -4.74
C ARG A 122 -7.70 -3.76 -3.81
N PRO A 123 -7.91 -5.08 -4.05
CA PRO A 123 -8.68 -5.92 -3.14
C PRO A 123 -8.13 -5.97 -1.70
N MET A 124 -6.83 -5.77 -1.50
CA MET A 124 -6.21 -5.73 -0.17
C MET A 124 -6.81 -4.65 0.74
N VAL A 125 -7.33 -3.57 0.14
CA VAL A 125 -7.88 -2.43 0.87
C VAL A 125 -9.20 -2.77 1.56
N ARG A 126 -10.01 -3.70 1.01
CA ARG A 126 -11.28 -4.10 1.67
C ARG A 126 -11.08 -4.62 3.08
N PHE A 127 -9.96 -5.31 3.30
CA PHE A 127 -9.58 -5.88 4.58
C PHE A 127 -8.29 -5.24 5.08
N HIS A 128 -8.15 -3.92 4.90
CA HIS A 128 -6.96 -3.19 5.34
C HIS A 128 -6.67 -3.48 6.82
N LEU A 129 -5.41 -3.84 7.10
CA LEU A 129 -4.89 -4.03 8.45
C LEU A 129 -3.78 -3.00 8.64
N PRO A 130 -4.04 -1.93 9.41
CA PRO A 130 -3.00 -0.98 9.78
C PRO A 130 -1.91 -1.66 10.60
N PHE A 131 -0.66 -1.21 10.41
CA PHE A 131 0.50 -1.65 11.22
C PHE A 131 0.79 -3.16 11.15
N ALA A 132 0.36 -3.81 10.07
CA ALA A 132 0.60 -5.22 9.84
C ALA A 132 2.10 -5.54 9.89
N THR A 133 2.44 -6.62 10.58
CA THR A 133 3.76 -7.24 10.52
C THR A 133 4.06 -7.75 9.11
N ALA A 134 5.33 -8.08 8.84
CA ALA A 134 5.71 -8.70 7.58
C ALA A 134 4.95 -10.01 7.34
N MET A 135 4.86 -10.88 8.36
CA MET A 135 4.17 -12.17 8.28
C MET A 135 2.67 -12.00 8.02
N GLU A 136 1.99 -11.08 8.71
CA GLU A 136 0.57 -10.78 8.44
C GLU A 136 0.37 -10.24 7.02
N SER A 137 1.29 -9.39 6.54
CA SER A 137 1.24 -8.85 5.19
C SER A 137 1.39 -9.95 4.15
N ILE A 138 2.33 -10.89 4.36
CA ILE A 138 2.55 -12.05 3.48
C ILE A 138 1.34 -12.97 3.47
N TYR A 139 0.84 -13.33 4.65
CA TYR A 139 -0.34 -14.18 4.76
C TYR A 139 -1.55 -13.55 4.04
N ARG A 140 -1.79 -12.25 4.26
CA ARG A 140 -2.92 -11.53 3.64
C ARG A 140 -2.79 -11.46 2.13
N ILE A 141 -1.60 -11.16 1.59
CA ILE A 141 -1.45 -11.05 0.13
C ILE A 141 -1.55 -12.40 -0.56
N VAL A 142 -0.93 -13.45 -0.01
CA VAL A 142 -1.02 -14.80 -0.57
C VAL A 142 -2.48 -15.28 -0.53
N SER A 143 -3.16 -15.09 0.59
CA SER A 143 -4.58 -15.44 0.74
C SER A 143 -5.44 -14.69 -0.28
N MET A 144 -5.27 -13.37 -0.40
CA MET A 144 -5.99 -12.56 -1.39
C MET A 144 -5.71 -13.04 -2.81
N TYR A 145 -4.44 -13.32 -3.13
CA TYR A 145 -4.04 -13.78 -4.44
C TYR A 145 -4.65 -15.13 -4.78
N LEU A 146 -4.59 -16.12 -3.88
CA LEU A 146 -5.17 -17.45 -4.09
C LEU A 146 -6.69 -17.38 -4.23
N VAL A 147 -7.38 -16.52 -3.46
CA VAL A 147 -8.82 -16.26 -3.65
C VAL A 147 -9.09 -15.69 -5.05
N SER A 148 -8.24 -14.79 -5.55
CA SER A 148 -8.37 -14.28 -6.92
C SER A 148 -8.20 -15.40 -7.96
N GLN A 149 -7.26 -16.34 -7.75
CA GLN A 149 -7.04 -17.49 -8.63
C GLN A 149 -8.23 -18.46 -8.61
N PHE A 150 -8.82 -18.70 -7.44
CA PHE A 150 -10.05 -19.48 -7.32
C PHE A 150 -11.18 -18.89 -8.17
N PHE A 151 -11.40 -17.57 -8.14
CA PHE A 151 -12.41 -16.93 -8.98
C PHE A 151 -12.04 -16.94 -10.47
N ARG A 152 -10.76 -16.92 -10.84
CA ARG A 152 -10.31 -17.12 -12.23
C ARG A 152 -10.69 -18.52 -12.72
N MET A 153 -10.39 -19.55 -11.93
CA MET A 153 -10.78 -20.93 -12.21
C MET A 153 -12.30 -21.06 -12.38
N LYS A 154 -13.11 -20.46 -11.49
CA LYS A 154 -14.58 -20.46 -11.60
C LYS A 154 -15.11 -19.81 -12.87
N ARG A 155 -14.33 -18.92 -13.50
CA ARG A 155 -14.65 -18.31 -14.81
C ARG A 155 -14.06 -19.07 -16.00
N GLY A 156 -13.54 -20.28 -15.81
CA GLY A 156 -12.92 -21.08 -16.86
C GLY A 156 -11.53 -20.58 -17.29
N GLN A 157 -10.89 -19.71 -16.51
CA GLN A 157 -9.53 -19.21 -16.78
C GLN A 157 -8.50 -20.05 -16.03
N ALA A 158 -7.30 -20.23 -16.61
CA ALA A 158 -6.21 -20.95 -15.95
C ALA A 158 -5.70 -20.19 -14.70
N PRO A 159 -5.84 -20.76 -13.49
CA PRO A 159 -5.30 -20.19 -12.25
C PRO A 159 -3.76 -20.34 -12.19
N ASP A 160 -3.11 -19.48 -11.39
CA ASP A 160 -1.69 -19.55 -11.05
C ASP A 160 -1.53 -20.00 -9.59
N TRP A 161 -1.44 -21.32 -9.38
CA TRP A 161 -1.28 -21.90 -8.05
C TRP A 161 0.16 -21.87 -7.54
N SER A 162 1.15 -21.72 -8.42
CA SER A 162 2.58 -21.62 -8.07
C SER A 162 2.98 -20.24 -7.56
N LEU A 163 2.09 -19.24 -7.63
CA LEU A 163 2.32 -17.85 -7.24
C LEU A 163 3.35 -17.12 -8.13
N ASP A 164 3.66 -17.63 -9.31
CA ASP A 164 4.69 -17.07 -10.18
C ASP A 164 4.34 -15.63 -10.62
N LYS A 165 3.07 -15.39 -10.97
CA LYS A 165 2.62 -14.05 -11.37
C LYS A 165 2.46 -13.11 -10.17
N LEU A 166 2.30 -13.64 -8.95
CA LEU A 166 2.36 -12.83 -7.74
C LEU A 166 3.79 -12.30 -7.53
N ASN A 167 4.79 -13.15 -7.71
CA ASN A 167 6.18 -12.72 -7.66
C ASN A 167 6.47 -11.66 -8.73
N GLU A 168 6.05 -11.88 -9.98
CA GLU A 168 6.16 -10.88 -11.05
C GLU A 168 5.47 -9.56 -10.72
N LEU A 169 4.25 -9.60 -10.17
CA LEU A 169 3.54 -8.40 -9.73
C LEU A 169 4.36 -7.61 -8.71
N TYR A 170 4.93 -8.26 -7.71
CA TYR A 170 5.78 -7.56 -6.74
C TYR A 170 7.10 -7.07 -7.34
N LYS A 171 7.59 -7.70 -8.41
CA LYS A 171 8.68 -7.12 -9.21
C LYS A 171 8.30 -5.79 -9.84
N ASP A 172 7.10 -5.70 -10.37
CA ASP A 172 6.59 -4.45 -10.92
C ASP A 172 6.31 -3.39 -9.84
N VAL A 173 5.75 -3.79 -8.70
CA VAL A 173 5.49 -2.90 -7.57
C VAL A 173 6.79 -2.27 -7.05
N GLY A 174 7.88 -3.04 -6.94
CA GLY A 174 9.19 -2.52 -6.53
C GLY A 174 9.72 -1.43 -7.48
N LYS A 175 9.52 -1.58 -8.79
CA LYS A 175 9.88 -0.54 -9.78
C LYS A 175 9.04 0.72 -9.61
N VAL A 176 7.74 0.59 -9.33
CA VAL A 176 6.85 1.73 -9.04
C VAL A 176 7.28 2.44 -7.75
N ASN A 177 7.52 1.70 -6.68
CA ASN A 177 7.97 2.25 -5.39
C ASN A 177 9.31 2.98 -5.53
N LYS A 178 10.27 2.43 -6.28
CA LYS A 178 11.53 3.11 -6.60
C LYS A 178 11.31 4.43 -7.36
N GLY A 179 10.38 4.45 -8.32
CA GLY A 179 10.00 5.69 -9.01
C GLY A 179 9.41 6.73 -8.07
N LEU A 180 8.49 6.32 -7.17
CA LEU A 180 7.89 7.20 -6.17
C LEU A 180 8.91 7.71 -5.14
N TRP A 181 9.84 6.86 -4.70
CA TRP A 181 10.96 7.25 -3.86
C TRP A 181 11.79 8.35 -4.53
N ASN A 182 12.23 8.15 -5.78
CA ASN A 182 12.96 9.17 -6.55
C ASN A 182 12.19 10.49 -6.67
N ARG A 183 10.85 10.45 -6.82
CA ARG A 183 10.00 11.65 -6.85
C ARG A 183 10.07 12.40 -5.53
N LEU A 184 9.77 11.70 -4.43
CA LEU A 184 9.65 12.30 -3.11
C LEU A 184 10.99 12.80 -2.58
N SER A 185 12.08 12.05 -2.81
CA SER A 185 13.43 12.47 -2.41
C SER A 185 13.89 13.76 -3.09
N LYS A 186 13.34 14.10 -4.26
CA LYS A 186 13.63 15.38 -4.94
C LYS A 186 12.63 16.49 -4.63
N ALA A 187 11.46 16.14 -4.09
CA ALA A 187 10.37 17.07 -3.80
C ALA A 187 10.31 17.50 -2.32
N SER A 188 10.95 16.77 -1.42
CA SER A 188 10.89 16.98 0.03
C SER A 188 12.28 17.10 0.63
N SER A 189 12.45 18.06 1.53
CA SER A 189 13.68 18.19 2.35
C SER A 189 13.66 17.28 3.59
N PHE A 190 12.48 16.78 3.99
CA PHE A 190 12.29 15.88 5.13
C PHE A 190 11.98 14.46 4.67
N ASP A 191 12.29 13.49 5.53
CA ASP A 191 12.38 12.08 5.18
C ASP A 191 11.12 11.26 5.48
N ALA A 192 10.14 11.78 6.24
CA ALA A 192 8.92 11.03 6.59
C ALA A 192 8.18 10.44 5.38
N ASN A 193 7.90 11.26 4.36
CA ASN A 193 7.23 10.82 3.13
C ASN A 193 8.08 9.81 2.33
N VAL A 194 9.39 10.01 2.30
CA VAL A 194 10.35 9.17 1.57
C VAL A 194 10.46 7.79 2.25
N ASN A 195 10.62 7.79 3.57
CA ASN A 195 10.77 6.59 4.38
C ASN A 195 9.46 5.79 4.47
N ALA A 196 8.29 6.44 4.40
CA ALA A 196 7.02 5.74 4.27
C ALA A 196 6.94 4.89 2.98
N VAL A 197 7.45 5.40 1.85
CA VAL A 197 7.55 4.61 0.60
C VAL A 197 8.61 3.52 0.72
N ILE A 198 9.71 3.76 1.45
CA ILE A 198 10.71 2.71 1.73
C ILE A 198 10.08 1.58 2.54
N VAL A 199 9.32 1.86 3.59
CA VAL A 199 8.60 0.84 4.38
C VAL A 199 7.71 -0.01 3.46
N LEU A 200 6.95 0.61 2.56
CA LEU A 200 6.13 -0.10 1.57
C LEU A 200 6.97 -0.94 0.59
N ASN A 201 8.15 -0.45 0.19
CA ASN A 201 9.06 -1.21 -0.66
C ASN A 201 9.68 -2.41 0.04
N THR A 202 10.09 -2.27 1.31
CA THR A 202 10.66 -3.35 2.11
C THR A 202 9.69 -4.52 2.25
N PHE A 203 8.39 -4.25 2.41
CA PHE A 203 7.38 -5.32 2.37
C PHE A 203 7.30 -6.02 1.02
N GLY A 204 7.41 -5.27 -0.08
CA GLY A 204 7.46 -5.85 -1.42
C GLY A 204 8.70 -6.69 -1.66
N ASP A 205 9.86 -6.28 -1.14
CA ASP A 205 11.10 -7.04 -1.25
C ASP A 205 11.08 -8.30 -0.37
N ALA A 206 10.52 -8.25 0.84
CA ALA A 206 10.28 -9.44 1.67
C ALA A 206 9.47 -10.50 0.90
N LEU A 207 8.39 -10.07 0.22
CA LEU A 207 7.59 -10.96 -0.61
C LEU A 207 8.34 -11.51 -1.84
N ARG A 208 9.32 -10.80 -2.39
CA ARG A 208 10.06 -11.28 -3.57
C ARG A 208 11.16 -12.26 -3.20
N PHE A 209 11.85 -12.01 -2.10
CA PHE A 209 13.05 -12.75 -1.72
C PHE A 209 12.78 -13.84 -0.69
N SER A 210 11.77 -13.67 0.16
CA SER A 210 11.52 -14.56 1.29
C SER A 210 10.22 -15.36 1.20
N LEU A 211 9.33 -15.10 0.22
CA LEU A 211 8.00 -15.72 0.15
C LEU A 211 8.02 -17.24 0.34
N LYS A 212 8.92 -17.98 -0.32
CA LYS A 212 9.00 -19.44 -0.13
C LYS A 212 9.28 -19.80 1.33
N LYS A 213 10.29 -19.16 1.92
CA LYS A 213 10.66 -19.37 3.33
C LYS A 213 9.51 -18.96 4.25
N ASP A 214 8.89 -17.82 4.01
CA ASP A 214 7.80 -17.33 4.84
C ASP A 214 6.56 -18.24 4.75
N LEU A 215 6.32 -18.88 3.60
CA LEU A 215 5.29 -19.92 3.45
C LEU A 215 5.67 -21.20 4.19
N ASP A 216 6.94 -21.60 4.16
CA ASP A 216 7.44 -22.72 4.95
C ASP A 216 7.28 -22.45 6.46
N ASP A 217 7.49 -21.20 6.90
CA ASP A 217 7.28 -20.76 8.30
C ASP A 217 5.78 -20.74 8.68
N LEU A 218 4.88 -20.53 7.71
CA LEU A 218 3.43 -20.60 7.91
C LEU A 218 2.89 -22.04 7.88
N ALA A 219 3.54 -22.96 7.17
CA ALA A 219 3.05 -24.33 6.96
C ALA A 219 2.71 -25.10 8.27
N PRO A 220 3.48 -24.99 9.37
CA PRO A 220 3.13 -25.62 10.64
C PRO A 220 1.77 -25.19 11.21
N LEU A 221 1.29 -23.98 10.86
CA LEU A 221 -0.02 -23.49 11.28
C LEU A 221 -1.19 -24.22 10.61
N PHE A 222 -0.92 -25.02 9.56
CA PHE A 222 -1.91 -25.75 8.78
C PHE A 222 -1.71 -27.27 8.83
N GLY A 223 -0.90 -27.78 9.76
CA GLY A 223 -0.63 -29.22 9.95
C GLY A 223 -1.81 -30.01 10.51
N ASP A 224 -1.55 -31.18 11.11
CA ASP A 224 -2.47 -32.29 11.45
C ASP A 224 -3.91 -31.98 11.92
N HIS A 225 -4.16 -30.80 12.50
CA HIS A 225 -5.51 -30.35 12.89
C HIS A 225 -6.40 -29.94 11.69
N THR A 226 -5.86 -29.79 10.49
CA THR A 226 -6.61 -29.58 9.24
C THR A 226 -7.19 -30.88 8.68
N GLY A 227 -6.68 -32.04 9.13
CA GLY A 227 -7.12 -33.36 8.67
C GLY A 227 -6.84 -33.62 7.18
N PRO A 228 -7.07 -34.84 6.69
CA PRO A 228 -6.80 -35.20 5.28
C PRO A 228 -7.74 -34.54 4.25
N SER A 229 -8.60 -33.62 4.68
CA SER A 229 -9.71 -33.06 3.90
C SER A 229 -9.57 -31.55 3.63
N LEU A 230 -8.46 -30.93 4.04
CA LEU A 230 -8.11 -29.52 3.79
C LEU A 230 -6.68 -29.41 3.25
#